data_AF-A0A316TLU4-F1
#
_entry.id   AF-A0A316TLU4-F1
#
_cell.length_a   1.000
_cell.length_b   1.000
_cell.length_c   1.000
_cell.angle_alpha   90.00
_cell.angle_beta   90.00
_cell.angle_gamma   90.00
#
_symmetry.space_group_name_H-M   'P 1'
#
loop_
_entity.id
_entity.type
_entity.pdbx_description
1 polymer ?
#
loop_
_entity_poly.entity_id
_entity_poly.type
_entity_poly.pdbx_seq_one_letter_code
_entity_poly.pdbx_strand_id
1 'polypeptide(L)'
;MLHARAIGRYALQIAATQKTEETMKSHVFKLLGLIIISYALAGCTATGGLIIYPEPVVIGNPPPPEYRSERIYHKKSERRYSGRNHRKGYVTFAYGNKTFRVPPGHMPRRGECRIWYVHRPPGHQPPPGSCRVLRRYVPHNAVLIRG
;
A
#
# COMPACT_ATOMS: atom_id res chain seq x y z
N MET A 1 27.25 32.50 -72.63
CA MET A 1 25.79 32.52 -72.34
C MET A 1 25.26 31.29 -71.58
N LEU A 2 25.96 30.15 -71.54
CA LEU A 2 25.51 28.94 -70.81
C LEU A 2 25.61 29.05 -69.27
N HIS A 3 26.59 29.77 -68.73
CA HIS A 3 26.78 29.89 -67.27
C HIS A 3 25.67 30.69 -66.56
N ALA A 4 25.11 31.72 -67.19
CA ALA A 4 24.04 32.53 -66.58
C ALA A 4 22.73 31.74 -66.38
N ARG A 5 22.44 30.77 -67.26
CA ARG A 5 21.23 29.93 -67.17
C ARG A 5 21.29 28.90 -66.04
N ALA A 6 22.49 28.43 -65.69
CA ALA A 6 22.67 27.48 -64.59
C ALA A 6 22.41 28.18 -63.23
N ILE A 7 22.97 29.36 -63.03
CA ILE A 7 22.82 30.14 -61.78
C ILE A 7 21.34 30.46 -61.49
N GLY A 8 20.57 30.84 -62.53
CA GLY A 8 19.14 31.11 -62.37
C GLY A 8 18.31 29.90 -61.93
N ARG A 9 18.66 28.69 -62.37
CA ARG A 9 17.97 27.45 -61.95
C ARG A 9 18.31 27.06 -60.52
N TYR A 10 19.57 27.20 -60.11
CA TYR A 10 19.98 26.95 -58.73
C TYR A 10 19.30 27.90 -57.74
N ALA A 11 19.19 29.19 -58.07
CA ALA A 11 18.52 30.17 -57.20
C ALA A 11 17.03 29.87 -56.99
N LEU A 12 16.31 29.47 -58.05
CA LEU A 12 14.89 29.10 -57.96
C LEU A 12 14.67 27.83 -57.13
N GLN A 13 15.58 26.87 -57.21
CA GLN A 13 15.48 25.63 -56.44
C GLN A 13 15.70 25.87 -54.94
N ILE A 14 16.64 26.75 -54.58
CA ILE A 14 16.89 27.13 -53.17
C ILE A 14 15.69 27.91 -52.59
N ALA A 15 15.12 28.85 -53.36
CA ALA A 15 13.95 29.61 -52.94
C ALA A 15 12.71 28.72 -52.73
N ALA A 16 12.51 27.71 -53.59
CA ALA A 16 11.44 26.74 -53.45
C ALA A 16 11.60 25.89 -52.18
N THR A 17 12.83 25.47 -51.85
CA THR A 17 13.11 24.71 -50.62
C THR A 17 12.90 25.53 -49.35
N GLN A 18 13.28 26.82 -49.35
CA GLN A 18 13.08 27.69 -48.17
C GLN A 18 11.59 27.96 -47.89
N LYS A 19 10.79 28.17 -48.94
CA LYS A 19 9.35 28.37 -48.80
C LYS A 19 8.66 27.14 -48.18
N THR A 20 9.10 25.93 -48.54
CA THR A 20 8.56 24.70 -47.92
C THR A 20 8.95 24.56 -46.46
N GLU A 21 10.13 25.05 -46.07
CA GLU A 21 10.62 24.96 -44.69
C GLU A 21 9.82 25.87 -43.73
N GLU A 22 9.54 27.11 -44.12
CA GLU A 22 8.73 28.03 -43.31
C GLU A 22 7.29 27.56 -43.16
N THR A 23 6.72 27.04 -44.26
CA THR A 23 5.35 26.51 -44.26
C THR A 23 5.26 25.27 -43.38
N MET A 24 6.25 24.37 -43.47
CA MET A 24 6.34 23.17 -42.65
C MET A 24 6.52 23.51 -41.17
N LYS A 25 7.37 24.47 -40.82
CA LYS A 25 7.51 24.95 -39.42
C LYS A 25 6.19 25.50 -38.89
N SER A 26 5.47 26.31 -39.67
CA SER A 26 4.15 26.83 -39.29
C SER A 26 3.13 25.71 -39.01
N HIS A 27 3.07 24.70 -39.88
CA HIS A 27 2.20 23.54 -39.68
C HIS A 27 2.61 22.68 -38.49
N VAL A 28 3.91 22.48 -38.27
CA VAL A 28 4.44 21.73 -37.12
C VAL A 28 4.12 22.45 -35.80
N PHE A 29 4.27 23.78 -35.72
CA PHE A 29 3.90 24.54 -34.53
C PHE A 29 2.39 24.50 -34.26
N LYS A 30 1.56 24.59 -35.31
CA LYS A 30 0.09 24.45 -35.17
C LYS A 30 -0.30 23.05 -34.68
N LEU A 31 0.30 22.00 -35.23
CA LEU A 31 0.05 20.61 -34.81
C LEU A 31 0.49 20.36 -33.37
N LEU A 32 1.70 20.79 -32.99
CA LEU A 32 2.18 20.68 -31.61
C LEU A 32 1.30 21.45 -30.63
N GLY A 33 0.87 22.66 -30.99
CA GLY A 33 -0.06 23.44 -30.19
C GLY A 33 -1.39 22.72 -29.97
N LEU A 34 -1.99 22.15 -31.02
CA LEU A 34 -3.23 21.37 -30.91
C LEU A 34 -3.06 20.13 -30.05
N ILE A 35 -1.93 19.43 -30.16
CA ILE A 35 -1.61 18.25 -29.32
C ILE A 35 -1.53 18.68 -27.84
N ILE A 36 -0.78 19.73 -27.51
CA ILE A 36 -0.65 20.23 -26.14
C ILE A 36 -2.01 20.66 -25.58
N ILE A 37 -2.80 21.41 -26.35
CA ILE A 37 -4.15 21.82 -25.96
C ILE A 37 -5.04 20.59 -25.73
N SER A 38 -4.94 19.56 -26.58
CA SER A 38 -5.72 18.34 -26.41
C SER A 38 -5.36 17.60 -25.11
N TYR A 39 -4.08 17.50 -24.75
CA TYR A 39 -3.65 16.89 -23.49
C TYR A 39 -4.06 17.74 -22.27
N ALA A 40 -4.05 19.07 -22.40
CA ALA A 40 -4.52 19.97 -21.33
C ALA A 40 -6.04 19.88 -21.12
N LEU A 41 -6.83 19.82 -22.20
CA LEU A 41 -8.29 19.72 -22.15
C LEU A 41 -8.80 18.32 -21.82
N ALA A 42 -8.12 17.27 -22.28
CA ALA A 42 -8.47 15.89 -21.95
C ALA A 42 -8.28 15.59 -20.45
N GLY A 43 -7.56 16.46 -19.73
CA GLY A 43 -7.21 16.27 -18.33
C GLY A 43 -6.30 15.06 -18.17
N CYS A 44 -5.48 15.08 -17.12
CA CYS A 44 -4.90 13.84 -16.65
C CYS A 44 -6.06 12.96 -16.16
N THR A 45 -6.53 12.01 -16.98
CA THR A 45 -7.10 10.78 -16.44
C THR A 45 -5.94 10.03 -15.79
N ALA A 46 -5.48 10.56 -14.65
CA ALA A 46 -4.63 9.86 -13.73
C ALA A 46 -5.45 8.66 -13.26
N THR A 47 -5.36 7.57 -14.01
CA THR A 47 -5.59 6.21 -13.53
C THR A 47 -4.51 5.80 -12.52
N GLY A 48 -3.71 6.75 -12.03
CA GLY A 48 -3.18 6.72 -10.69
C GLY A 48 -4.33 6.93 -9.71
N GLY A 49 -5.14 5.90 -9.51
CA GLY A 49 -5.97 5.80 -8.33
C GLY A 49 -5.06 5.94 -7.11
N LEU A 50 -5.03 7.14 -6.54
CA LEU A 50 -4.60 7.32 -5.17
C LEU A 50 -5.52 6.39 -4.38
N ILE A 51 -4.98 5.26 -3.93
CA ILE A 51 -5.51 4.59 -2.76
C ILE A 51 -5.27 5.58 -1.63
N ILE A 52 -6.17 6.56 -1.52
CA ILE A 52 -6.46 7.21 -0.27
C ILE A 52 -7.01 6.05 0.54
N TYR A 53 -6.14 5.36 1.28
CA TYR A 53 -6.59 4.70 2.49
C TYR A 53 -7.31 5.83 3.21
N PRO A 54 -8.65 5.78 3.33
CA PRO A 54 -9.32 6.84 4.05
C PRO A 54 -8.57 6.93 5.36
N GLU A 55 -8.08 8.13 5.71
CA GLU A 55 -7.83 8.38 7.12
C GLU A 55 -9.08 7.86 7.80
N PRO A 56 -8.94 6.90 8.74
CA PRO A 56 -10.10 6.21 9.27
C PRO A 56 -11.04 7.29 9.72
N VAL A 57 -12.20 7.40 9.05
CA VAL A 57 -13.17 8.44 9.36
C VAL A 57 -13.42 8.24 10.84
N VAL A 58 -12.96 9.20 11.64
CA VAL A 58 -13.24 9.26 13.07
C VAL A 58 -14.70 9.69 13.19
N ILE A 59 -15.61 8.87 12.65
CA ILE A 59 -16.98 8.79 13.15
C ILE A 59 -16.76 8.37 14.59
N GLY A 60 -16.98 9.34 15.47
CA GLY A 60 -16.38 9.48 16.80
C GLY A 60 -15.91 8.16 17.37
N ASN A 61 -14.64 8.12 17.78
CA ASN A 61 -14.05 7.04 18.57
C ASN A 61 -15.17 6.29 19.28
N PRO A 62 -15.50 5.03 18.89
CA PRO A 62 -16.52 4.29 19.61
C PRO A 62 -16.14 4.45 21.08
N PRO A 63 -17.09 4.84 21.95
CA PRO A 63 -16.76 5.14 23.33
C PRO A 63 -15.87 3.99 23.80
N PRO A 64 -14.65 4.29 24.31
CA PRO A 64 -13.70 3.25 24.68
C PRO A 64 -14.50 2.23 25.46
N PRO A 65 -14.45 0.92 25.10
CA PRO A 65 -15.35 -0.08 25.65
C PRO A 65 -15.35 0.18 27.13
N GLU A 66 -16.50 0.62 27.65
CA GLU A 66 -16.63 1.25 28.96
C GLU A 66 -15.72 0.44 29.86
N TYR A 67 -14.57 1.01 30.26
CA TYR A 67 -13.61 0.34 31.11
C TYR A 67 -14.27 0.36 32.48
N ARG A 68 -15.38 -0.39 32.58
CA ARG A 68 -16.03 -0.79 33.79
C ARG A 68 -14.93 -1.54 34.47
N SER A 69 -14.35 -0.87 35.44
CA SER A 69 -13.30 -1.37 36.29
C SER A 69 -13.81 -2.64 36.93
N GLU A 70 -13.63 -3.78 36.26
CA GLU A 70 -13.72 -5.10 36.86
C GLU A 70 -12.45 -5.31 37.66
N ARG A 71 -12.34 -4.50 38.73
CA ARG A 71 -11.59 -4.78 39.95
C ARG A 71 -12.05 -6.08 40.64
N ILE A 72 -12.90 -6.89 39.98
CA ILE A 72 -13.44 -8.17 40.43
C ILE A 72 -13.07 -9.31 39.44
N TYR A 73 -12.05 -9.19 38.59
CA TYR A 73 -11.51 -10.36 37.86
C TYR A 73 -10.00 -10.60 37.98
N HIS A 74 -9.30 -9.76 38.75
CA HIS A 74 -7.85 -9.86 38.89
C HIS A 74 -7.34 -10.87 39.93
N LYS A 75 -8.20 -11.58 40.67
CA LYS A 75 -7.74 -12.43 41.80
C LYS A 75 -7.77 -13.95 41.58
N LYS A 76 -8.25 -14.45 40.44
CA LYS A 76 -8.39 -15.93 40.26
C LYS A 76 -7.95 -16.51 38.91
N SER A 77 -7.64 -15.70 37.91
CA SER A 77 -7.23 -16.20 36.59
C SER A 77 -5.71 -16.41 36.43
N GLU A 78 -4.88 -15.80 37.28
CA GLU A 78 -3.42 -15.99 37.24
C GLU A 78 -2.99 -17.44 37.53
N ARG A 79 -3.81 -18.23 38.25
CA ARG A 79 -3.53 -19.66 38.47
C ARG A 79 -3.85 -20.56 37.28
N ARG A 80 -4.40 -20.04 36.17
CA ARG A 80 -4.73 -20.85 34.98
C ARG A 80 -3.89 -20.53 33.74
N TYR A 81 -2.82 -19.77 33.87
CA TYR A 81 -1.78 -19.66 32.84
C TYR A 81 -0.87 -20.91 32.82
N SER A 82 -1.47 -22.11 32.68
CA SER A 82 -0.80 -23.35 32.25
C SER A 82 -1.81 -24.50 32.22
N GLY A 83 -2.99 -24.28 31.62
CA GLY A 83 -3.83 -25.37 31.16
C GLY A 83 -3.29 -25.93 29.84
N ARG A 84 -2.05 -26.46 29.81
CA ARG A 84 -1.54 -27.21 28.67
C ARG A 84 -2.42 -28.43 28.49
N ASN A 85 -3.45 -28.31 27.65
CA ASN A 85 -4.30 -29.43 27.27
C ASN A 85 -3.51 -30.27 26.26
N HIS A 86 -2.55 -31.05 26.77
CA HIS A 86 -1.53 -31.80 26.03
C HIS A 86 -2.09 -32.83 25.04
N ARG A 87 -3.39 -33.15 25.07
CA ARG A 87 -3.99 -34.16 24.18
C ARG A 87 -4.11 -33.71 22.72
N LYS A 88 -4.00 -32.43 22.40
CA LYS A 88 -4.19 -31.93 21.01
C LYS A 88 -3.14 -30.93 20.52
N GLY A 89 -2.08 -30.68 21.30
CA GLY A 89 -0.91 -29.90 20.88
C GLY A 89 -1.09 -28.40 20.64
N TYR A 90 -2.31 -27.85 20.74
CA TYR A 90 -2.55 -26.41 20.58
C TYR A 90 -2.37 -25.62 21.89
N VAL A 91 -2.01 -24.34 21.76
CA VAL A 91 -2.04 -23.36 22.85
C VAL A 91 -3.24 -22.45 22.66
N THR A 92 -4.04 -22.26 23.71
CA THR A 92 -5.24 -21.40 23.67
C THR A 92 -4.94 -20.04 24.30
N PHE A 93 -5.37 -18.97 23.65
CA PHE A 93 -5.22 -17.59 24.11
C PHE A 93 -6.57 -16.89 24.14
N ALA A 94 -6.69 -15.85 24.98
CA ALA A 94 -7.88 -15.01 25.07
C ALA A 94 -7.73 -13.74 24.22
N TYR A 95 -8.83 -13.28 23.63
CA TYR A 95 -8.94 -12.02 22.90
C TYR A 95 -10.35 -11.45 23.10
N GLY A 96 -10.47 -10.38 23.89
CA GLY A 96 -11.77 -9.89 24.35
C GLY A 96 -12.55 -10.97 25.12
N ASN A 97 -13.80 -11.21 24.73
CA ASN A 97 -14.65 -12.28 25.25
C ASN A 97 -14.49 -13.62 24.48
N LYS A 98 -13.55 -13.72 23.53
CA LYS A 98 -13.32 -14.91 22.70
C LYS A 98 -12.00 -15.59 23.06
N THR A 99 -11.87 -16.85 22.66
CA THR A 99 -10.59 -17.59 22.70
C THR A 99 -10.21 -18.08 21.32
N PHE A 100 -8.91 -18.16 21.05
CA PHE A 100 -8.38 -18.71 19.80
C PHE A 100 -7.25 -19.71 20.08
N ARG A 101 -6.96 -20.56 19.09
CA ARG A 101 -5.98 -21.65 19.21
C ARG A 101 -4.81 -21.43 18.25
N VAL A 102 -3.60 -21.60 18.77
CA VAL A 102 -2.36 -21.65 18.00
C VAL A 102 -1.93 -23.11 17.87
N PRO A 103 -1.91 -23.69 16.66
CA PRO A 103 -1.46 -25.07 16.44
C PRO A 103 0.03 -25.28 16.76
N PRO A 104 0.47 -26.54 16.96
CA PRO A 104 1.88 -26.89 16.93
C PRO A 104 2.61 -26.34 15.69
N GLY A 105 3.89 -26.01 15.83
CA GLY A 105 4.71 -25.46 14.75
C GLY A 105 4.42 -24.00 14.37
N HIS A 106 3.33 -23.42 14.87
CA HIS A 106 2.97 -22.02 14.64
C HIS A 106 3.36 -21.09 15.80
N MET A 107 3.83 -21.68 16.90
CA MET A 107 4.37 -20.94 18.03
C MET A 107 5.74 -20.33 17.62
N PRO A 108 6.03 -19.07 17.99
CA PRO A 108 7.38 -18.51 17.84
C PRO A 108 8.41 -19.37 18.58
N ARG A 109 9.68 -19.27 18.18
CA ARG A 109 10.77 -19.86 18.97
C ARG A 109 10.91 -19.11 20.29
N ARG A 110 11.57 -19.75 21.26
CA ARG A 110 11.84 -19.15 22.57
C ARG A 110 12.60 -17.83 22.40
N GLY A 111 12.05 -16.74 22.95
CA GLY A 111 12.64 -15.41 22.85
C GLY A 111 12.17 -14.58 21.65
N GLU A 112 11.42 -15.17 20.72
CA GLU A 112 10.73 -14.47 19.64
C GLU A 112 9.27 -14.20 19.99
N CYS A 113 8.70 -13.23 19.31
CA CYS A 113 7.28 -12.94 19.34
C CYS A 113 6.69 -13.04 17.94
N ARG A 114 5.37 -13.20 17.86
CA ARG A 114 4.63 -13.19 16.59
C ARG A 114 3.33 -12.43 16.80
N ILE A 115 2.96 -11.61 15.83
CA ILE A 115 1.63 -11.01 15.79
C ILE A 115 0.68 -12.07 15.26
N TRP A 116 -0.35 -12.40 16.02
CA TRP A 116 -1.36 -13.39 15.65
C TRP A 116 -2.69 -12.70 15.40
N TYR A 117 -3.15 -12.70 14.16
CA TYR A 117 -4.45 -12.16 13.78
C TYR A 117 -5.53 -13.21 14.04
N VAL A 118 -6.50 -12.88 14.89
CA VAL A 118 -7.53 -13.84 15.33
C VAL A 118 -8.46 -14.33 14.21
N HIS A 119 -8.54 -13.59 13.11
CA HIS A 119 -9.37 -13.90 11.94
C HIS A 119 -8.59 -14.45 10.74
N ARG A 120 -7.28 -14.71 10.89
CA ARG A 120 -6.47 -15.32 9.83
C ARG A 120 -6.24 -16.81 10.08
N PRO A 121 -6.27 -17.65 9.03
CA PRO A 121 -5.89 -19.05 9.17
C PRO A 121 -4.40 -19.17 9.51
N PRO A 122 -3.97 -20.26 10.20
CA PRO A 122 -2.61 -20.40 10.71
C PRO A 122 -1.49 -20.20 9.66
N GLY A 123 -1.68 -20.74 8.45
CA GLY A 123 -0.69 -20.61 7.36
C GLY A 123 -0.58 -19.21 6.73
N HIS A 124 -1.48 -18.28 7.07
CA HIS A 124 -1.46 -16.89 6.57
C HIS A 124 -1.03 -15.89 7.65
N GLN A 125 -0.53 -16.39 8.77
CA GLN A 125 0.01 -15.55 9.84
C GLN A 125 1.39 -15.03 9.43
N PRO A 126 1.75 -13.80 9.83
CA PRO A 126 3.07 -13.25 9.56
C PRO A 126 4.16 -14.09 10.23
N PRO A 127 5.43 -14.01 9.77
CA PRO A 127 6.53 -14.68 10.44
C PRO A 127 6.74 -14.17 11.87
N PRO A 128 7.37 -14.96 12.75
CA PRO A 128 7.86 -14.47 14.04
C PRO A 128 8.97 -13.44 13.85
N GLY A 129 9.28 -12.69 14.90
CA GLY A 129 10.34 -11.71 14.92
C GLY A 129 10.65 -11.18 16.32
N SER A 130 11.39 -10.07 16.37
CA SER A 130 11.82 -9.47 17.63
C SER A 130 10.65 -8.98 18.47
N CYS A 131 10.53 -9.47 19.71
CA CYS A 131 9.56 -8.98 20.69
C CYS A 131 9.67 -7.47 20.93
N ARG A 132 10.90 -6.92 20.92
CA ARG A 132 11.13 -5.48 21.16
C ARG A 132 10.48 -4.62 20.09
N VAL A 133 10.51 -5.10 18.85
CA VAL A 133 9.93 -4.42 17.68
C VAL A 133 8.42 -4.66 17.66
N LEU A 134 7.99 -5.94 17.61
CA LEU A 134 6.59 -6.30 17.38
C LEU A 134 5.63 -5.77 18.45
N ARG A 135 6.06 -5.65 19.71
CA ARG A 135 5.22 -5.09 20.78
C ARG A 135 4.75 -3.65 20.53
N ARG A 136 5.45 -2.90 19.68
CA ARG A 136 5.11 -1.49 19.36
C ARG A 136 4.08 -1.37 18.24
N TYR A 137 3.82 -2.46 17.52
CA TYR A 137 3.04 -2.45 16.28
C TYR A 137 1.92 -3.50 16.29
N VAL A 138 1.38 -3.85 17.46
CA VAL A 138 0.29 -4.83 17.59
C VAL A 138 -1.02 -4.16 17.15
N PRO A 139 -1.67 -4.60 16.06
CA PRO A 139 -2.95 -4.03 15.63
C PRO A 139 -4.11 -4.45 16.54
N HIS A 140 -5.20 -3.69 16.55
CA HIS A 140 -6.36 -3.95 17.40
C HIS A 140 -6.95 -5.35 17.26
N ASN A 141 -6.95 -5.92 16.05
CA ASN A 141 -7.49 -7.26 15.74
C ASN A 141 -6.44 -8.38 15.81
N ALA A 142 -5.37 -8.17 16.57
CA ALA A 142 -4.31 -9.12 16.77
C ALA A 142 -3.82 -9.13 18.22
N VAL A 143 -3.05 -10.15 18.53
CA VAL A 143 -2.38 -10.32 19.82
C VAL A 143 -0.92 -10.65 19.59
N LEU A 144 -0.08 -10.26 20.55
CA LEU A 144 1.32 -10.65 20.54
C LEU A 144 1.48 -11.97 21.30
N ILE A 145 1.82 -13.04 20.59
CA ILE A 145 2.17 -14.32 21.20
C ILE A 145 3.70 -14.42 21.35
N ARG A 146 4.16 -15.04 22.43
CA ARG A 146 5.59 -15.17 22.78
C ARG A 146 5.95 -16.63 22.99
N GLY A 147 7.05 -17.06 22.38
CA GLY A 147 7.62 -18.41 22.52
C GLY A 147 8.49 -18.60 23.76
#